data_AF-A0A3B0TJ33-F1
#
_entry.id   AF-A0A3B0TJ33-F1
#
_cell.length_a   1.000
_cell.length_b   1.000
_cell.length_c   1.000
_cell.angle_alpha   90.00
_cell.angle_beta   90.00
_cell.angle_gamma   90.00
#
_symmetry.space_group_name_H-M   'P 1'
#
loop_
_entity.id
_entity.type
_entity.pdbx_description
1 polymer ?
#
loop_
_entity_poly.entity_id
_entity_poly.type
_entity_poly.pdbx_seq_one_letter_code
_entity_poly.pdbx_strand_id
1 'polypeptide(L)'
;MNPGPLSYFLVSAFGIGAVVSGWLVFRTDSMLRAAYWLMVSFVAVGAMLIVLDAQFLGLILILMMSGEMTIMAIFMILFMMNPAGLNPMTMVHQHRTSIIAGV
;
A
#
# COMPACT_ATOMS: atom_id res chain seq x y z
N MET A 1 3.96 3.63 -30.17
CA MET A 1 3.61 5.06 -30.05
C MET A 1 4.63 5.69 -29.11
N ASN A 2 5.24 6.82 -29.46
CA ASN A 2 6.22 7.48 -28.59
C ASN A 2 5.47 8.06 -27.38
N PRO A 3 5.78 7.68 -26.13
CA PRO A 3 5.08 8.23 -24.98
C PRO A 3 5.30 9.75 -24.94
N GLY A 4 4.22 10.54 -24.93
CA GLY A 4 4.32 12.00 -24.86
C GLY A 4 4.92 12.46 -23.52
N PRO A 5 5.44 13.70 -23.40
CA PRO A 5 6.02 14.23 -22.16
C PRO A 5 5.10 14.08 -20.93
N LEU A 6 3.79 14.17 -21.14
CA LEU A 6 2.78 13.96 -20.10
C LEU A 6 2.80 12.55 -19.49
N SER A 7 3.07 11.52 -20.30
CA SER A 7 3.09 10.13 -19.82
C SER A 7 4.24 9.89 -18.82
N TYR A 8 5.43 10.42 -19.10
CA TYR A 8 6.57 10.35 -18.18
C TYR A 8 6.29 11.08 -16.87
N PHE A 9 5.65 12.25 -16.95
CA PHE A 9 5.22 12.99 -15.76
C PHE A 9 4.21 12.20 -14.92
N LEU A 10 3.19 11.61 -15.54
CA LEU A 10 2.19 10.80 -14.83
C LEU A 10 2.80 9.54 -14.20
N VAL A 11 3.64 8.82 -14.93
CA VAL A 11 4.31 7.60 -14.42
C VAL A 11 5.23 7.95 -13.25
N SER A 12 6.00 9.03 -13.34
CA SER A 12 6.85 9.45 -12.21
C SER A 12 6.03 9.91 -11.00
N ALA A 13 4.96 10.67 -11.20
CA ALA A 13 4.06 11.09 -10.11
C ALA A 13 3.42 9.89 -9.41
N PHE A 14 2.86 8.93 -10.16
CA PHE A 14 2.29 7.71 -9.59
C PHE A 14 3.36 6.80 -8.98
N GLY A 15 4.55 6.72 -9.57
CA GLY A 15 5.68 5.96 -9.03
C GLY A 15 6.15 6.50 -7.68
N ILE A 16 6.30 7.81 -7.55
CA ILE A 16 6.62 8.45 -6.26
C ILE A 16 5.50 8.16 -5.25
N GLY A 17 4.23 8.28 -5.66
CA GLY A 17 3.08 7.94 -4.83
C GLY A 17 3.09 6.48 -4.35
N ALA A 18 3.45 5.54 -5.22
CA ALA A 18 3.54 4.12 -4.90
C ALA A 18 4.67 3.81 -3.89
N VAL A 19 5.82 4.45 -4.04
CA VAL A 19 6.96 4.29 -3.12
C VAL A 19 6.65 4.92 -1.76
N VAL A 20 6.09 6.13 -1.73
CA VAL A 20 5.74 6.82 -0.48
C VAL A 20 4.67 6.05 0.28
N SER A 21 3.60 5.62 -0.40
CA SER A 21 2.57 4.79 0.23
C SER A 21 3.10 3.43 0.70
N GLY A 22 3.98 2.79 -0.08
CA GLY A 22 4.67 1.56 0.34
C GLY A 22 5.54 1.75 1.58
N TRP A 23 6.27 2.86 1.68
CA TRP A 23 7.05 3.20 2.87
C TRP A 23 6.15 3.43 4.10
N LEU A 24 4.98 4.06 3.92
CA LEU A 24 4.02 4.31 4.99
C LEU A 24 3.41 3.03 5.58
N VAL A 25 3.40 1.91 4.84
CA VAL A 25 3.00 0.58 5.36
C VAL A 25 3.84 0.22 6.58
N PHE A 26 5.16 0.41 6.50
CA PHE A 26 6.10 0.03 7.56
C PHE A 26 6.12 1.04 8.71
N ARG A 27 5.70 2.28 8.47
CA ARG A 27 5.63 3.33 9.49
C ARG A 27 4.33 3.33 10.30
N THR A 28 3.37 2.50 9.90
CA THR A 28 2.03 2.52 10.50
C THR A 28 1.87 1.38 11.50
N ASP A 29 1.49 1.72 12.73
CA ASP A 29 1.35 0.74 13.83
C ASP A 29 0.10 -0.14 13.75
N SER A 30 -0.84 0.18 12.84
CA SER A 30 -2.09 -0.57 12.65
C SER A 30 -2.07 -1.38 11.38
N MET A 31 -2.41 -2.66 11.49
CA MET A 31 -2.53 -3.57 10.36
C MET A 31 -3.58 -3.10 9.34
N LEU A 32 -4.72 -2.59 9.80
CA LEU A 32 -5.76 -2.03 8.93
C LEU A 32 -5.25 -0.83 8.14
N ARG A 33 -4.64 0.14 8.83
CA ARG A 33 -4.12 1.36 8.18
C ARG A 33 -2.99 1.00 7.22
N ALA A 34 -2.12 0.06 7.58
CA ALA A 34 -1.07 -0.47 6.71
C ALA A 34 -1.64 -1.11 5.43
N ALA A 35 -2.73 -1.88 5.54
CA ALA A 35 -3.41 -2.47 4.37
C ALA A 35 -3.96 -1.40 3.41
N TYR A 36 -4.54 -0.31 3.91
CA TYR A 36 -5.01 0.79 3.07
C TYR A 36 -3.86 1.57 2.42
N TRP A 37 -2.73 1.78 3.11
CA TRP A 37 -1.54 2.35 2.47
C TRP A 37 -1.00 1.45 1.35
N LEU A 38 -0.98 0.14 1.58
CA LEU A 38 -0.60 -0.84 0.55
C LEU A 38 -1.60 -0.83 -0.64
N MET A 39 -2.89 -0.67 -0.37
CA MET A 39 -3.91 -0.53 -1.42
C MET A 39 -3.67 0.71 -2.28
N VAL A 40 -3.33 1.85 -1.69
CA VAL A 40 -2.96 3.07 -2.44
C VAL A 40 -1.76 2.80 -3.35
N SER A 41 -0.77 2.04 -2.87
CA SER A 41 0.39 1.65 -3.68
C SER A 41 -0.02 0.82 -4.90
N PHE A 42 -0.88 -0.19 -4.73
CA PHE A 42 -1.38 -0.99 -5.85
C PHE A 42 -2.24 -0.20 -6.83
N VAL A 43 -3.08 0.73 -6.36
CA VAL A 43 -3.87 1.61 -7.24
C VAL A 43 -2.97 2.53 -8.06
N ALA A 44 -1.91 3.08 -7.45
CA ALA A 44 -0.92 3.89 -8.16
C ALA A 44 -0.20 3.08 -9.24
N VAL A 45 0.17 1.83 -8.95
CA VAL A 45 0.75 0.91 -9.94
C VAL A 45 -0.25 0.56 -11.05
N GLY A 46 -1.52 0.30 -10.71
CA GLY A 46 -2.58 0.07 -11.69
C GLY A 46 -2.79 1.26 -12.62
N ALA A 47 -2.74 2.49 -12.09
CA ALA A 47 -2.78 3.71 -12.90
C ALA A 47 -1.57 3.82 -13.84
N MET A 48 -0.36 3.45 -13.39
CA MET A 48 0.82 3.40 -14.26
C MET A 48 0.65 2.40 -15.41
N LEU A 49 0.07 1.22 -15.15
CA LEU A 49 -0.18 0.22 -16.19
C LEU A 49 -1.16 0.74 -17.25
N ILE A 50 -2.18 1.50 -16.85
CA ILE A 50 -3.12 2.14 -17.79
C ILE A 50 -2.39 3.17 -18.66
N VAL A 51 -1.50 3.98 -18.08
CA VAL A 51 -0.70 4.97 -18.82
C VAL A 51 0.28 4.30 -19.81
N LEU A 52 0.77 3.11 -19.48
CA LEU A 52 1.68 2.31 -20.31
C LEU A 52 0.97 1.44 -21.36
N ASP A 53 -0.30 1.72 -21.66
CA ASP A 53 -1.13 1.00 -22.64
C ASP A 53 -1.50 -0.44 -22.23
N ALA A 54 -1.25 -0.82 -20.96
CA ALA A 54 -1.64 -2.12 -20.39
C ALA A 54 -3.00 -2.04 -19.68
N GLN A 55 -4.03 -1.57 -20.39
CA GLN A 55 -5.33 -1.22 -19.82
C GLN A 55 -6.04 -2.37 -19.10
N PHE A 56 -6.11 -3.55 -19.73
CA PHE A 56 -6.74 -4.73 -19.13
C PHE A 56 -6.05 -5.14 -17.82
N LEU A 57 -4.71 -5.20 -17.85
CA LEU A 57 -3.92 -5.58 -16.68
C LEU A 57 -4.04 -4.54 -15.56
N GLY A 58 -4.00 -3.24 -15.89
CA GLY A 58 -4.16 -2.16 -14.91
C GLY A 58 -5.53 -2.16 -14.25
N LEU A 59 -6.61 -2.36 -15.01
CA LEU A 59 -7.96 -2.45 -14.47
C LEU A 59 -8.15 -3.69 -13.58
N ILE A 60 -7.65 -4.85 -14.01
CA ILE A 60 -7.72 -6.07 -13.19
C ILE A 60 -6.89 -5.93 -11.91
N LEU A 61 -5.70 -5.33 -11.99
CA LEU A 61 -4.88 -5.09 -10.80
C LEU A 61 -5.64 -4.24 -9.78
N ILE A 62 -6.28 -3.15 -10.22
CA ILE A 62 -7.10 -2.30 -9.35
C ILE A 62 -8.29 -3.09 -8.80
N LEU A 63 -9.02 -3.81 -9.66
CA LEU A 63 -10.22 -4.54 -9.27
C LEU A 63 -9.92 -5.65 -8.24
N MET A 64 -8.96 -6.53 -8.54
CA MET A 64 -8.65 -7.67 -7.68
C MET A 64 -7.99 -7.21 -6.38
N MET A 65 -6.96 -6.37 -6.45
CA MET A 65 -6.22 -5.96 -5.26
C MET A 65 -7.05 -5.04 -4.37
N SER A 66 -7.86 -4.12 -4.93
CA SER A 66 -8.75 -3.29 -4.13
C SER A 66 -9.91 -4.10 -3.55
N GLY A 67 -10.54 -4.95 -4.36
CA GLY A 67 -11.69 -5.75 -3.93
C GLY A 67 -11.33 -6.71 -2.81
N GLU A 68 -10.32 -7.56 -3.01
CA GLU A 68 -9.92 -8.54 -2.01
C GLU A 68 -9.39 -7.88 -0.74
N MET A 69 -8.58 -6.83 -0.86
CA MET A 69 -8.07 -6.13 0.32
C MET A 69 -9.12 -5.32 1.07
N THR A 70 -10.11 -4.71 0.40
CA THR A 70 -11.20 -4.01 1.11
C THR A 70 -12.05 -4.98 1.91
N ILE A 71 -12.39 -6.13 1.32
CA ILE A 71 -13.16 -7.17 1.98
C ILE A 71 -12.38 -7.71 3.18
N MET A 72 -11.10 -8.07 2.98
CA MET A 72 -10.24 -8.51 4.08
C MET A 72 -10.10 -7.43 5.16
N ALA A 73 -9.97 -6.15 4.79
CA ALA A 73 -9.91 -5.04 5.75
C ALA A 73 -11.16 -4.93 6.62
N ILE A 74 -12.35 -5.10 6.04
CA ILE A 74 -13.59 -5.15 6.82
C ILE A 74 -13.57 -6.35 7.77
N PHE A 75 -13.19 -7.54 7.28
CA PHE A 75 -13.11 -8.73 8.13
C PHE A 75 -12.04 -8.62 9.23
N MET A 76 -10.94 -7.93 8.97
CA MET A 76 -9.94 -7.62 10.00
C MET A 76 -10.58 -6.81 11.13
N ILE A 77 -11.37 -5.77 10.81
CA ILE A 77 -12.07 -4.97 11.81
C ILE A 77 -13.05 -5.82 12.63
N LEU A 78 -13.77 -6.73 11.97
CA LEU A 78 -14.81 -7.54 12.60
C LEU A 78 -14.26 -8.66 13.49
N PHE A 79 -13.17 -9.31 13.09
CA PHE A 79 -12.74 -10.57 13.69
C PHE A 79 -11.37 -10.55 14.36
N MET A 80 -10.56 -9.51 14.19
CA MET A 80 -9.27 -9.43 14.86
C MET A 80 -9.38 -8.77 16.22
N MET A 81 -8.52 -9.20 17.15
CA MET A 81 -8.46 -8.69 18.52
C MET A 81 -8.02 -7.21 18.60
N ASN A 82 -7.18 -6.76 17.65
CA ASN A 82 -6.67 -5.38 17.63
C ASN A 82 -6.28 -4.91 16.20
N PRO A 83 -7.25 -4.79 15.28
CA PRO A 83 -7.00 -4.43 13.88
C PRO A 83 -6.59 -2.96 13.73
N ALA A 84 -7.12 -2.09 14.58
CA ALA A 84 -6.87 -0.66 14.58
C ALA A 84 -5.57 -0.25 15.31
N GLY A 85 -4.86 -1.20 15.93
CA GLY A 85 -3.62 -0.91 16.67
C GLY A 85 -3.83 -0.04 17.91
N LEU A 86 -5.05 -0.02 18.47
CA LEU A 86 -5.41 0.81 19.63
C LEU A 86 -4.83 0.27 20.94
N ASN A 87 -4.55 -1.04 20.99
CA ASN A 87 -3.89 -1.65 22.15
C ASN A 87 -2.38 -1.85 21.87
N PRO A 88 -1.47 -1.15 22.57
CA PRO A 88 -0.04 -1.26 22.30
C PRO A 88 0.50 -2.65 22.68
N MET A 89 1.04 -3.38 21.69
CA MET A 89 1.67 -4.68 21.89
C MET A 89 3.12 -4.63 21.44
N THR A 90 4.06 -4.74 22.37
CA THR A 90 5.50 -4.77 22.06
C THR A 90 5.95 -6.22 21.85
N MET A 91 6.24 -6.63 20.60
CA MET A 91 6.76 -7.97 20.28
C MET A 91 8.29 -8.02 20.15
N VAL A 92 9.02 -7.29 21.00
CA VAL A 92 10.50 -7.25 20.98
C VAL A 92 11.08 -7.73 22.31
N HIS A 93 12.06 -8.63 22.25
CA HIS A 93 12.71 -9.17 23.45
C HIS A 93 13.81 -8.26 24.02
N GLN A 94 14.19 -7.18 23.33
CA GLN A 94 15.11 -6.13 23.81
C GLN A 94 14.79 -4.81 23.06
N HIS A 95 13.92 -3.97 23.62
CA HIS A 95 13.41 -2.76 22.95
C HIS A 95 14.50 -1.76 22.51
N ARG A 96 15.59 -1.67 23.27
CA ARG A 96 16.67 -0.70 23.03
C ARG A 96 17.53 -1.06 21.83
N THR A 97 17.85 -2.33 21.62
CA THR A 97 18.65 -2.78 20.47
C THR A 97 17.81 -2.84 19.20
N SER A 98 16.51 -3.15 19.30
CA SER A 98 15.60 -3.14 18.15
C SER A 98 15.36 -1.75 17.56
N ILE A 99 15.36 -0.70 18.39
CA ILE A 99 15.24 0.69 17.89
C ILE A 99 16.44 1.07 17.02
N ILE A 100 17.64 0.62 17.39
CA ILE A 100 18.88 0.97 16.67
C ILE A 100 18.96 0.23 15.33
N ALA A 101 18.45 -1.01 15.26
CA ALA A 101 18.41 -1.79 14.02
C ALA A 101 17.24 -1.46 13.08
N GLY A 102 16.20 -0.77 13.58
CA GLY A 102 14.96 -0.47 12.85
C GLY A 102 14.94 0.88 12.13
N VAL A 103 16.08 1.55 11.98
CA VAL A 103 16.24 2.77 11.16
C VAL A 103 16.38 2.40 9.69
#